data_AF-A0A9N9W949-F1
#
_entry.id   AF-A0A9N9W949-F1
#
_cell.length_a   1.000
_cell.length_b   1.000
_cell.length_c   1.000
_cell.angle_alpha   90.00
_cell.angle_beta   90.00
_cell.angle_gamma   90.00
#
_symmetry.space_group_name_H-M   'P 1'
#
loop_
_entity.id
_entity.type
_entity.pdbx_description
1 polymer ?
#
loop_
_entity_poly.entity_id
_entity_poly.type
_entity_poly.pdbx_seq_one_letter_code
_entity_poly.pdbx_strand_id
1 'polypeptide(L)'
;MKFLLNVFISCLLVTLVTARTRNPFVLNENWVCNVKRSCLECLRLNQCSWCDTENKCFSRRVQNFEGYCKNNTIHYQNHGLSYADNAKCACAAGQLEENCLPEDDTSGLKCSGRGQCLCGRCVCDTEPDPSHPTKAVMGQYCEYDNFSCDGPRCNEGPYHFLGNASADLLIMPSEK
;
A
#
# COMPACT_ATOMS: atom_id res chain seq x y z
N MET A 1 48.11 -18.55 39.33
CA MET A 1 47.37 -19.20 38.21
C MET A 1 45.97 -19.68 38.59
N LYS A 2 45.78 -20.46 39.66
CA LYS A 2 44.45 -20.96 40.11
C LYS A 2 43.43 -19.85 40.46
N PHE A 3 43.89 -18.76 41.06
CA PHE A 3 43.01 -17.63 41.43
C PHE A 3 42.41 -16.93 40.20
N LEU A 4 43.24 -16.67 39.18
CA LEU A 4 42.80 -16.06 37.92
C LEU A 4 41.83 -16.97 37.14
N LEU A 5 42.05 -18.28 37.17
CA LEU A 5 41.15 -19.26 36.55
C LEU A 5 39.77 -19.29 37.25
N ASN A 6 39.74 -19.25 38.58
CA ASN A 6 38.49 -19.23 39.34
C ASN A 6 37.69 -17.92 39.13
N VAL A 7 38.38 -16.78 39.01
CA VAL A 7 37.75 -15.50 38.66
C VAL A 7 37.16 -15.55 37.25
N PHE A 8 37.88 -16.12 36.29
CA PHE A 8 37.38 -16.30 34.92
C PHE A 8 36.14 -17.19 34.86
N ILE A 9 36.15 -18.32 35.58
CA ILE A 9 35.01 -19.24 35.65
C ILE A 9 33.80 -18.56 36.31
N SER A 10 34.02 -17.79 37.39
CA SER A 10 32.97 -17.01 38.05
C SER A 10 32.36 -15.97 37.11
N CYS A 11 33.18 -15.19 36.40
CA CYS A 11 32.70 -14.22 35.41
C CYS A 11 31.90 -14.90 34.28
N LEU A 12 32.40 -16.02 33.74
CA LEU A 12 31.69 -16.78 32.71
C LEU A 12 30.32 -17.28 33.20
N LEU A 13 30.24 -17.82 34.42
CA LEU A 13 28.97 -18.24 35.02
C LEU A 13 28.00 -17.06 35.19
N VAL A 14 28.46 -15.89 35.64
CA VAL A 14 27.63 -14.68 35.76
C VAL A 14 27.12 -14.20 34.39
N THR A 15 27.96 -14.24 33.35
CA THR A 15 27.55 -13.87 31.98
C THR A 15 26.56 -14.86 31.38
N LEU A 16 26.72 -16.16 31.62
CA LEU A 16 25.78 -17.20 31.16
C LEU A 16 24.41 -17.09 31.86
N VAL A 17 24.39 -16.74 33.15
CA VAL A 17 23.15 -16.54 33.92
C VAL A 17 22.40 -15.29 33.46
N THR A 18 23.11 -14.18 33.21
CA THR A 18 22.48 -12.92 32.73
C THR A 18 21.99 -13.00 31.28
N ALA A 19 22.61 -13.84 30.44
CA ALA A 19 22.12 -14.13 29.09
C ALA A 19 20.81 -14.93 29.08
N ARG A 20 20.58 -15.79 30.09
CA ARG A 20 19.40 -16.66 30.20
C ARG A 20 18.15 -15.96 30.74
N THR A 21 18.28 -14.80 31.41
CA THR A 21 17.15 -14.12 32.08
C THR A 21 16.52 -12.98 31.29
N ARG A 22 16.97 -12.71 30.06
CA ARG A 22 16.25 -11.83 29.14
C ARG A 22 15.06 -12.60 28.55
N ASN A 23 14.00 -12.73 29.34
CA ASN A 23 12.69 -13.06 28.77
C ASN A 23 12.33 -11.95 27.79
N PRO A 24 12.13 -12.23 26.50
CA PRO A 24 11.56 -11.23 25.61
C PRO A 24 10.20 -10.84 26.17
N PHE A 25 9.99 -9.55 26.43
CA PHE A 25 8.70 -9.04 26.88
C PHE A 25 7.69 -9.26 25.74
N VAL A 26 6.89 -10.32 25.83
CA VAL A 26 5.75 -10.53 24.95
C VAL A 26 4.69 -9.50 25.35
N LEU A 27 4.68 -8.37 24.65
CA LEU A 27 3.65 -7.35 24.83
C LEU A 27 2.29 -7.89 24.37
N ASN A 28 1.27 -7.71 25.20
CA ASN A 28 -0.08 -8.13 24.89
C ASN A 28 -0.66 -7.26 23.78
N GLU A 29 -0.99 -7.87 22.63
CA GLU A 29 -1.58 -7.20 21.46
C GLU A 29 -2.81 -6.35 21.82
N ASN A 30 -3.64 -6.82 22.76
CA ASN A 30 -4.82 -6.10 23.19
C ASN A 30 -4.45 -4.74 23.81
N TRP A 31 -3.43 -4.72 24.66
CA TRP A 31 -2.94 -3.48 25.26
C TRP A 31 -2.31 -2.56 24.21
N VAL A 32 -1.51 -3.12 23.30
CA VAL A 32 -0.85 -2.35 22.22
C VAL A 32 -1.86 -1.63 21.32
N CYS A 33 -2.99 -2.28 21.02
CA CYS A 33 -4.05 -1.68 20.22
C CYS A 33 -4.89 -0.68 21.03
N ASN A 34 -5.33 -1.04 22.24
CA ASN A 34 -6.25 -0.22 23.04
C ASN A 34 -5.70 1.17 23.43
N VAL A 35 -4.37 1.37 23.41
CA VAL A 35 -3.76 2.68 23.70
C VAL A 35 -3.76 3.65 22.51
N LYS A 36 -4.10 3.19 21.29
CA LYS A 36 -4.09 4.03 20.08
C LYS A 36 -5.36 4.88 20.02
N ARG A 37 -5.20 6.17 19.71
CA ARG A 37 -6.29 7.16 19.79
C ARG A 37 -6.88 7.56 18.45
N SER A 38 -6.31 7.08 17.35
CA SER A 38 -6.78 7.36 16.01
C SER A 38 -6.68 6.12 15.13
N CYS A 39 -7.50 6.09 14.07
CA CYS A 39 -7.44 5.05 13.06
C CYS A 39 -6.02 4.93 12.47
N LEU A 40 -5.38 6.06 12.16
CA LEU A 40 -4.02 6.08 11.57
C LEU A 40 -2.98 5.45 12.48
N GLU A 41 -3.04 5.72 13.79
CA GLU A 41 -2.13 5.09 14.74
C GLU A 41 -2.43 3.61 14.95
N CYS A 42 -3.71 3.25 14.93
CA CYS A 42 -4.20 1.89 15.08
C CYS A 42 -3.73 1.00 13.94
N LEU A 43 -4.01 1.40 12.69
CA LEU A 43 -3.81 0.58 11.50
C LEU A 43 -2.40 0.65 10.93
N ARG A 44 -1.48 1.38 11.58
CA ARG A 44 -0.03 1.17 11.39
C ARG A 44 0.42 -0.21 11.88
N LEU A 45 -0.37 -0.83 12.77
CA LEU A 45 -0.10 -2.13 13.36
C LEU A 45 -1.04 -3.16 12.72
N ASN A 46 -0.46 -4.19 12.11
CA ASN A 46 -1.23 -5.19 11.35
C ASN A 46 -2.13 -6.07 12.24
N GLN A 47 -1.80 -6.19 13.53
CA GLN A 47 -2.56 -6.95 14.52
C GLN A 47 -3.79 -6.21 15.07
N CYS A 48 -3.98 -4.93 14.72
CA CYS A 48 -5.07 -4.11 15.21
C CYS A 48 -6.19 -3.93 14.16
N SER A 49 -7.37 -3.52 14.62
CA SER A 49 -8.52 -3.09 13.83
C SER A 49 -9.12 -1.85 14.47
N TRP A 50 -9.76 -1.00 13.67
CA TRP A 50 -10.37 0.25 14.13
C TRP A 50 -11.89 0.16 14.06
N CYS A 51 -12.59 0.61 15.10
CA CYS A 51 -14.03 0.79 15.09
C CYS A 51 -14.34 2.25 14.85
N ASP A 52 -14.89 2.57 13.68
CA ASP A 52 -15.13 3.95 13.30
C ASP A 52 -16.25 4.60 14.13
N THR A 53 -17.32 3.85 14.41
CA THR A 53 -18.45 4.34 15.23
C THR A 53 -18.06 4.68 16.65
N GLU A 54 -17.18 3.86 17.25
CA GLU A 54 -16.78 3.99 18.66
C GLU A 54 -15.48 4.78 18.84
N ASN A 55 -14.78 5.09 17.74
CA ASN A 55 -13.43 5.64 17.73
C ASN A 55 -12.45 4.84 18.61
N LYS A 56 -12.47 3.50 18.49
CA LYS A 56 -11.67 2.59 19.31
C LYS A 56 -10.81 1.65 18.48
N CYS A 57 -9.55 1.51 18.89
CA CYS A 57 -8.63 0.53 18.35
C CYS A 57 -8.63 -0.75 19.18
N PHE A 58 -8.63 -1.91 18.53
CA PHE A 58 -8.66 -3.21 19.21
C PHE A 58 -7.83 -4.27 18.50
N SER A 59 -7.44 -5.30 19.23
CA SER A 59 -6.71 -6.43 18.65
C SER A 59 -7.64 -7.31 17.81
N ARG A 60 -7.13 -7.86 16.71
CA ARG A 60 -7.84 -8.87 15.91
C ARG A 60 -8.15 -10.15 16.71
N ARG A 61 -7.41 -10.40 17.79
CA ARG A 61 -7.47 -11.62 18.60
C ARG A 61 -8.49 -11.56 19.75
N VAL A 62 -9.38 -10.56 19.80
CA VAL A 62 -10.38 -10.45 20.87
C VAL A 62 -11.37 -11.60 20.74
N GLN A 63 -11.25 -12.60 21.63
CA GLN A 63 -11.96 -13.90 21.54
C GLN A 63 -13.48 -13.84 21.80
N ASN A 64 -14.03 -12.69 22.22
CA ASN A 64 -15.46 -12.50 22.47
C ASN A 64 -15.99 -11.35 21.58
N PHE A 65 -16.45 -11.73 20.39
CA PHE A 65 -16.62 -10.88 19.21
C PHE A 65 -17.99 -10.16 19.13
N GLU A 66 -18.96 -10.48 19.98
CA GLU A 66 -20.36 -10.07 19.78
C GLU A 66 -20.71 -8.60 20.12
N GLY A 67 -19.76 -7.78 20.58
CA GLY A 67 -20.11 -6.43 21.03
C GLY A 67 -19.03 -5.35 21.00
N TYR A 68 -17.80 -5.65 20.58
CA TYR A 68 -16.74 -4.63 20.61
C TYR A 68 -16.91 -3.57 19.51
N CYS A 69 -17.35 -4.00 18.32
CA CYS A 69 -17.74 -3.12 17.23
C CYS A 69 -18.78 -3.85 16.37
N LYS A 70 -20.05 -3.44 16.47
CA LYS A 70 -21.14 -4.13 15.73
C LYS A 70 -21.13 -3.79 14.24
N ASN A 71 -20.80 -2.54 13.89
CA ASN A 71 -20.80 -2.01 12.52
C ASN A 71 -19.53 -1.15 12.28
N ASN A 72 -19.14 -0.96 11.02
CA ASN A 72 -18.02 -0.09 10.61
C ASN A 72 -16.66 -0.44 11.24
N THR A 73 -16.34 -1.73 11.28
CA THR A 73 -14.98 -2.17 11.59
C THR A 73 -14.09 -1.99 10.36
N ILE A 74 -12.99 -1.28 10.54
CA ILE A 74 -11.92 -1.15 9.56
C ILE A 74 -10.80 -2.11 9.94
N HIS A 75 -10.62 -3.14 9.12
CA HIS A 75 -9.54 -4.09 9.28
C HIS A 75 -8.26 -3.60 8.60
N TYR A 76 -7.11 -3.98 9.16
CA TYR A 76 -5.85 -3.87 8.44
C TYR A 76 -5.89 -4.74 7.18
N GLN A 77 -5.62 -4.12 6.02
CA GLN A 77 -5.35 -4.78 4.75
C GLN A 77 -3.94 -4.42 4.32
N ASN A 78 -3.19 -5.32 3.68
CA ASN A 78 -1.85 -4.99 3.18
C ASN A 78 -1.91 -4.73 1.68
N HIS A 79 -1.78 -3.46 1.28
CA HIS A 79 -1.75 -3.06 -0.13
C HIS A 79 -0.33 -2.98 -0.71
N GLY A 80 0.68 -3.54 -0.02
CA GLY A 80 2.08 -3.43 -0.46
C GLY A 80 2.67 -2.02 -0.28
N LEU A 81 2.00 -1.15 0.48
CA LEU A 81 2.43 0.21 0.80
C LEU A 81 3.25 0.25 2.10
N SER A 82 3.86 1.42 2.38
CA SER A 82 4.45 1.68 3.70
C SER A 82 3.39 1.54 4.80
N TYR A 83 3.79 1.19 6.04
CA TYR A 83 2.84 1.08 7.16
C TYR A 83 2.01 2.35 7.37
N ALA A 84 2.62 3.52 7.15
CA ALA A 84 1.94 4.80 7.31
C ALA A 84 0.91 5.05 6.20
N ASP A 85 1.27 4.78 4.95
CA ASP A 85 0.37 5.03 3.80
C ASP A 85 -0.74 3.97 3.73
N ASN A 86 -0.43 2.74 4.09
CA ASN A 86 -1.41 1.67 4.23
C ASN A 86 -2.46 2.00 5.32
N ALA A 87 -2.01 2.57 6.45
CA ALA A 87 -2.93 3.04 7.50
C ALA A 87 -3.81 4.19 7.02
N LYS A 88 -3.24 5.18 6.32
CA LYS A 88 -4.04 6.25 5.68
C LYS A 88 -5.09 5.67 4.74
N CYS A 89 -4.70 4.66 3.98
CA CYS A 89 -5.58 3.98 3.05
C CYS A 89 -6.83 3.43 3.70
N ALA A 90 -6.62 2.58 4.70
CA ALA A 90 -7.71 1.90 5.38
C ALA A 90 -8.64 2.90 6.09
N CYS A 91 -8.08 4.00 6.62
CA CYS A 91 -8.83 5.00 7.37
C CYS A 91 -9.59 6.02 6.52
N ALA A 92 -9.24 6.20 5.23
CA ALA A 92 -9.81 7.26 4.40
C ALA A 92 -11.17 6.92 3.76
N ALA A 93 -11.78 5.78 4.08
CA ALA A 93 -13.13 5.39 3.65
C ALA A 93 -13.44 5.59 2.14
N GLY A 94 -12.43 5.42 1.27
CA GLY A 94 -12.58 5.58 -0.18
C GLY A 94 -12.44 7.02 -0.72
N GLN A 95 -12.21 8.03 0.13
CA GLN A 95 -11.97 9.42 -0.33
C GLN A 95 -10.75 9.57 -1.24
N LEU A 96 -9.80 8.64 -1.14
CA LEU A 96 -8.57 8.70 -1.93
C LEU A 96 -8.79 8.26 -3.38
N GLU A 97 -9.88 7.57 -3.68
CA GLU A 97 -10.17 7.03 -5.02
C GLU A 97 -10.30 8.09 -6.12
N GLU A 98 -10.72 9.30 -5.75
CA GLU A 98 -10.78 10.46 -6.67
C GLU A 98 -9.39 10.89 -7.15
N ASN A 99 -8.34 10.64 -6.36
CA ASN A 99 -6.97 11.01 -6.73
C ASN A 99 -6.42 10.15 -7.89
N CYS A 100 -7.15 9.12 -8.32
CA CYS A 100 -6.80 8.29 -9.48
C CYS A 100 -7.40 8.79 -10.79
N LEU A 101 -8.15 9.89 -10.77
CA LEU A 101 -8.58 10.59 -11.97
C LEU A 101 -7.63 11.77 -12.26
N PRO A 102 -7.11 11.89 -13.49
CA PRO A 102 -6.41 13.11 -13.90
C PRO A 102 -7.39 14.30 -13.94
N GLU A 103 -6.93 15.50 -13.56
CA GLU A 103 -7.78 16.72 -13.54
C GLU A 103 -8.33 17.09 -14.93
N ASP A 104 -7.57 16.77 -15.98
CA ASP A 104 -7.88 17.09 -17.38
C ASP A 104 -8.59 15.95 -18.13
N ASP A 105 -8.90 14.83 -17.46
CA ASP A 105 -9.45 13.67 -18.14
C ASP A 105 -10.97 13.75 -18.27
N THR A 106 -11.43 13.83 -19.53
CA THR A 106 -12.86 13.80 -19.88
C THR A 106 -13.42 12.38 -19.97
N SER A 107 -12.57 11.35 -19.96
CA SER A 107 -12.99 9.95 -20.02
C SER A 107 -13.67 9.47 -18.73
N GLY A 108 -13.32 10.08 -17.59
CA GLY A 108 -13.77 9.66 -16.26
C GLY A 108 -13.22 8.31 -15.82
N LEU A 109 -12.22 7.75 -16.53
CA LEU A 109 -11.65 6.46 -16.23
C LEU A 109 -10.49 6.60 -15.24
N LYS A 110 -10.67 6.05 -14.04
CA LYS A 110 -9.57 5.91 -13.07
C LYS A 110 -8.42 5.14 -13.69
N CYS A 111 -7.21 5.63 -13.48
CA CYS A 111 -5.99 4.99 -14.00
C CYS A 111 -6.05 4.71 -15.50
N SER A 112 -6.73 5.60 -16.26
CA SER A 112 -6.96 5.47 -17.69
C SER A 112 -7.57 4.12 -18.11
N GLY A 113 -8.19 3.39 -17.18
CA GLY A 113 -8.73 2.04 -17.40
C GLY A 113 -7.69 0.93 -17.58
N ARG A 114 -6.41 1.19 -17.27
CA ARG A 114 -5.28 0.24 -17.47
C ARG A 114 -4.47 0.00 -16.21
N GLY A 115 -5.17 0.05 -15.09
CA GLY A 115 -4.59 -0.16 -13.78
C GLY A 115 -5.67 -0.16 -12.71
N GLN A 116 -5.24 -0.47 -11.50
CA GLN A 116 -6.09 -0.44 -10.32
C GLN A 116 -5.80 0.82 -9.51
N CYS A 117 -6.86 1.53 -9.12
CA CYS A 117 -6.73 2.59 -8.13
C CYS A 117 -6.57 1.93 -6.76
N LEU A 118 -5.38 2.10 -6.18
CA LEU A 118 -5.09 1.67 -4.83
C LEU A 118 -4.69 2.89 -4.03
N CYS A 119 -5.56 3.31 -3.12
CA CYS A 119 -5.25 4.38 -2.20
C CYS A 119 -5.07 5.77 -2.83
N GLY A 120 -5.72 6.02 -3.96
CA GLY A 120 -5.48 7.26 -4.71
C GLY A 120 -4.17 7.30 -5.48
N ARG A 121 -3.57 6.14 -5.72
CA ARG A 121 -2.48 5.95 -6.67
C ARG A 121 -2.81 4.84 -7.63
N CYS A 122 -2.49 5.04 -8.89
CA CYS A 122 -2.64 3.99 -9.89
C CYS A 122 -1.50 2.98 -9.81
N VAL A 123 -1.87 1.70 -9.82
CA VAL A 123 -0.96 0.59 -10.04
C VAL A 123 -1.29 0.03 -11.43
N CYS A 124 -0.40 0.25 -12.38
CA CYS A 124 -0.63 -0.11 -13.78
C CYS A 124 -0.59 -1.62 -13.99
N ASP A 125 -1.37 -2.08 -14.95
CA ASP A 125 -1.46 -3.49 -15.28
C ASP A 125 -0.10 -4.00 -15.78
N THR A 126 0.34 -5.12 -15.21
CA THR A 126 1.61 -5.77 -15.53
C THR A 126 1.41 -7.09 -16.27
N GLU A 127 0.17 -7.51 -16.49
CA GLU A 127 -0.13 -8.70 -17.27
C GLU A 127 0.37 -8.51 -18.71
N PRO A 128 1.21 -9.42 -19.22
CA PRO A 128 1.72 -9.32 -20.57
C PRO A 128 0.57 -9.41 -21.59
N ASP A 129 0.49 -8.43 -22.48
CA ASP A 129 -0.43 -8.50 -23.62
C ASP A 129 -0.05 -9.72 -24.50
N PRO A 130 -0.98 -10.65 -24.79
CA PRO A 130 -0.68 -11.84 -25.60
C PRO A 130 -0.13 -11.52 -26.99
N SER A 131 -0.50 -10.37 -27.55
CA SER A 131 -0.06 -9.91 -28.87
C SER A 131 1.25 -9.12 -28.78
N HIS A 132 1.50 -8.47 -27.63
CA HIS A 132 2.68 -7.65 -27.39
C HIS A 132 3.27 -7.93 -26.01
N PRO A 133 4.00 -9.04 -25.80
CA PRO A 133 4.49 -9.45 -24.48
C PRO A 133 5.44 -8.46 -23.81
N THR A 134 6.06 -7.58 -24.59
CA THR A 134 6.94 -6.50 -24.13
C THR A 134 6.20 -5.19 -23.86
N LYS A 135 4.87 -5.15 -24.02
CA LYS A 135 4.06 -3.97 -23.74
C LYS A 135 4.05 -3.72 -22.24
N ALA A 136 4.43 -2.50 -21.87
CA ALA A 136 4.46 -2.02 -20.51
C ALA A 136 3.61 -0.76 -20.43
N VAL A 137 2.61 -0.79 -19.55
CA VAL A 137 1.80 0.39 -19.22
C VAL A 137 2.46 1.14 -18.07
N MET A 138 2.56 2.46 -18.20
CA MET A 138 3.29 3.31 -17.27
C MET A 138 2.67 4.71 -17.19
N GLY A 139 3.16 5.53 -16.26
CA GLY A 139 2.61 6.84 -15.95
C GLY A 139 2.02 6.91 -14.54
N GLN A 140 1.69 8.13 -14.11
CA GLN A 140 1.07 8.34 -12.80
C GLN A 140 -0.37 7.80 -12.78
N TYR A 141 -1.04 7.86 -13.92
CA TYR A 141 -2.41 7.43 -14.15
C TYR A 141 -2.48 6.29 -15.17
N CYS A 142 -1.38 5.60 -15.45
CA CYS A 142 -1.32 4.52 -16.44
C CYS A 142 -1.73 4.97 -17.85
N GLU A 143 -1.43 6.23 -18.15
CA GLU A 143 -1.79 6.95 -19.37
C GLU A 143 -0.81 6.71 -20.52
N TYR A 144 0.35 6.10 -20.25
CA TYR A 144 1.35 5.78 -21.27
C TYR A 144 1.55 4.28 -21.51
N ASP A 145 2.02 3.91 -22.70
CA ASP A 145 2.69 2.64 -22.93
C ASP A 145 3.86 2.80 -23.93
N ASN A 146 4.65 1.76 -24.10
CA ASN A 146 5.82 1.74 -24.98
C ASN A 146 5.52 1.38 -26.44
N PHE A 147 4.26 1.25 -26.84
CA PHE A 147 3.85 0.87 -28.20
C PHE A 147 2.88 1.85 -28.88
N SER A 148 2.32 2.82 -28.17
CA SER A 148 1.30 3.76 -28.68
C SER A 148 1.85 4.87 -29.59
N CYS A 149 2.96 4.64 -30.30
CA CYS A 149 3.50 5.57 -31.29
C CYS A 149 3.47 4.94 -32.68
N ASP A 150 3.17 5.77 -33.69
CA ASP A 150 3.31 5.39 -35.11
C ASP A 150 4.46 6.19 -35.76
N GLY A 151 5.28 5.50 -36.55
CA GLY A 151 6.26 6.11 -37.44
C GLY A 151 7.69 6.29 -36.89
N PRO A 152 8.56 7.02 -37.63
CA PRO A 152 10.00 7.08 -37.37
C PRO A 152 10.41 7.85 -36.10
N ARG A 153 9.44 8.37 -35.33
CA ARG A 153 9.66 9.09 -34.06
C ARG A 153 9.50 8.21 -32.82
N CYS A 154 9.29 6.90 -33.00
CA CYS A 154 9.12 5.92 -31.92
C CYS A 154 10.37 5.61 -31.06
N ASN A 155 11.40 6.46 -31.08
CA ASN A 155 12.62 6.25 -30.30
C ASN A 155 12.65 7.03 -28.96
N GLU A 156 11.56 7.71 -28.61
CA GLU A 156 11.51 8.70 -27.52
C GLU A 156 10.52 8.30 -26.42
N GLY A 157 10.90 7.35 -25.56
CA GLY A 157 10.29 7.20 -24.23
C GLY A 157 8.78 6.86 -24.18
N PRO A 158 8.11 7.08 -23.03
CA PRO A 158 6.72 6.67 -22.82
C PRO A 158 5.72 7.45 -23.70
N TYR A 159 4.78 6.77 -24.36
CA TYR A 159 3.79 7.40 -25.26
C TYR A 159 2.38 7.38 -24.69
N HIS A 160 1.67 8.50 -24.80
CA HIS A 160 0.27 8.57 -24.36
C HIS A 160 -0.59 7.60 -25.16
N PHE A 161 -1.52 6.94 -24.47
CA PHE A 161 -2.52 6.12 -25.11
C PHE A 161 -3.65 6.99 -25.66
N LEU A 162 -3.77 7.02 -26.98
CA LEU A 162 -4.94 7.58 -27.65
C LEU A 162 -6.06 6.53 -27.61
N GLY A 163 -6.58 6.29 -26.40
CA GLY A 163 -7.72 5.43 -26.16
C GLY A 163 -8.98 6.05 -26.74
N ASN A 164 -9.29 5.71 -27.99
CA ASN A 164 -10.59 5.90 -28.66
C ASN A 164 -11.25 7.28 -28.49
N ALA A 165 -10.45 8.36 -28.48
CA ALA A 165 -10.95 9.68 -28.84
C ALA A 165 -11.02 9.74 -30.37
N SER A 166 -12.16 9.31 -30.90
CA SER A 166 -12.63 9.56 -32.27
C SER A 166 -11.69 9.12 -33.40
N ALA A 167 -12.08 8.04 -34.08
CA ALA A 167 -12.05 8.05 -35.53
C ALA A 167 -12.96 9.19 -36.01
N ASP A 168 -12.48 10.44 -35.92
CA ASP A 168 -13.00 11.66 -36.55
C ASP A 168 -12.30 12.91 -35.96
N LEU A 169 -10.98 13.03 -36.14
CA LEU A 169 -10.35 14.35 -36.22
C LEU A 169 -9.12 14.35 -37.14
N LEU A 170 -9.31 13.88 -38.38
CA LEU A 170 -8.52 14.33 -39.51
C LEU A 170 -9.42 15.11 -40.46
N ILE A 171 -9.85 16.28 -40.00
CA ILE A 171 -10.17 17.39 -40.89
C ILE A 171 -9.35 18.59 -40.42
N MET A 172 -8.16 18.74 -40.98
CA MET A 172 -7.68 20.06 -41.35
C MET A 172 -7.54 20.07 -42.88
N PRO A 173 -8.37 20.83 -43.61
CA PRO A 173 -8.10 21.11 -45.00
C PRO A 173 -7.17 22.33 -45.12
N SER A 174 -6.48 22.34 -46.25
CA SER A 174 -5.86 23.48 -46.95
C SER A 174 -4.39 23.78 -46.67
N GLU A 175 -3.54 23.33 -47.60
CA GLU A 175 -2.62 24.20 -48.31
C GLU A 175 -2.36 23.65 -49.74
N LYS A 176 -3.25 23.98 -50.69
CA LYS A 176 -3.00 24.56 -52.03
C LYS A 176 -4.24 24.47 -52.93
#